data_AF-A0A7J7NWU5-F1
#
_entry.id   AF-A0A7J7NWU5-F1
#
_cell.length_a   1.000
_cell.length_b   1.000
_cell.length_c   1.000
_cell.angle_alpha   90.00
_cell.angle_beta   90.00
_cell.angle_gamma   90.00
#
_symmetry.space_group_name_H-M   'P 1'
#
loop_
_entity.id
_entity.type
_entity.pdbx_description
1 polymer ?
#
loop_
_entity_poly.entity_id
_entity_poly.type
_entity_poly.pdbx_seq_one_letter_code
_entity_poly.pdbx_strand_id
1 'polypeptide(L)'
;MGIPSEDVVVIKQSSKQGVPHVITVGCPDKIGLGRDICRIILLFGLSIVKGDVQTDGLWCYIVFGVVGKSRTRWDLLKKRLVEACPLCSSASGISYYKELQKPKPSQVYLLKFCSYDRKGLLHDVTEVLCELELTIRKVKVSTTPDGKVMDLFFITDTRELLHTKKRQEDTHNHLQDVLGAVMISCEIELASSDIGTSLQRTSFLSPAIIEEMFNLELPKEHASGSSTSNYVSVTMDNSFVNTHTQIQILCQDHKGLLYDIMRTLKDYNIQISSGRFFTKERRRCEVDLFVMQADGKQIVDPSKQNSLCSRLRMELFNPLRVSMVDRGPDTELLVANPVELSGKGRPLVFYDITLALKMLNLCIFSAEIGRHLIGDREWEVYRILLDEVNGVSVTWNNIVEAVKNKLMGWE
;
A
#
# COMPACT_ATOMS: atom_id res chain seq x y z
N MET A 1 -9.51 -17.96 27.65
CA MET A 1 -10.43 -17.52 26.58
C MET A 1 -11.32 -16.46 27.19
N GLY A 2 -11.04 -15.18 26.94
CA GLY A 2 -11.81 -14.06 27.48
C GLY A 2 -13.16 -13.93 26.79
N ILE A 3 -14.13 -13.36 27.51
CA ILE A 3 -15.52 -13.10 27.10
C ILE A 3 -15.54 -12.53 25.66
N PRO A 4 -16.40 -13.02 24.76
CA PRO A 4 -16.54 -12.42 23.44
C PRO A 4 -17.11 -11.02 23.65
N SER A 5 -16.27 -10.01 23.40
CA SER A 5 -16.77 -8.68 23.07
C SER A 5 -17.80 -8.84 21.95
N GLU A 6 -19.03 -8.37 22.14
CA GLU A 6 -20.07 -8.37 21.10
C GLU A 6 -19.61 -7.63 19.83
N ASP A 7 -18.63 -6.72 20.00
CA ASP A 7 -17.96 -6.04 18.91
C ASP A 7 -16.79 -6.85 18.35
N VAL A 8 -16.92 -7.27 17.08
CA VAL A 8 -15.89 -7.91 16.23
C VAL A 8 -14.60 -7.10 16.16
N VAL A 9 -14.71 -5.76 16.22
CA VAL A 9 -13.59 -4.82 16.17
C VAL A 9 -13.74 -3.80 17.29
N VAL A 10 -12.72 -3.67 18.14
CA VAL A 10 -12.66 -2.68 19.22
C VAL A 10 -11.46 -1.77 19.01
N ILE A 11 -11.68 -0.45 19.05
CA ILE A 11 -10.62 0.56 18.95
C ILE A 11 -10.56 1.34 20.26
N LYS A 12 -9.44 1.23 20.97
CA LYS A 12 -9.13 2.01 22.18
C LYS A 12 -8.16 3.11 21.83
N GLN A 13 -8.63 4.35 21.86
CA GLN A 13 -7.79 5.51 21.54
C GLN A 13 -7.00 5.95 22.79
N SER A 14 -5.70 6.18 22.63
CA SER A 14 -4.89 6.82 23.67
C SER A 14 -5.03 8.34 23.61
N SER A 15 -5.15 8.97 24.78
CA SER A 15 -5.11 10.43 24.93
C SER A 15 -3.70 11.00 25.14
N LYS A 16 -2.70 10.13 25.38
CA LYS A 16 -1.31 10.53 25.65
C LYS A 16 -0.48 10.47 24.37
N GLN A 17 0.24 11.56 24.09
CA GLN A 17 1.18 11.64 22.98
C GLN A 17 2.28 10.56 23.11
N GLY A 18 2.57 9.85 22.01
CA GLY A 18 3.55 8.77 21.97
C GLY A 18 3.07 7.41 22.49
N VAL A 19 1.87 7.32 23.06
CA VAL A 19 1.26 6.02 23.43
C VAL A 19 0.39 5.54 22.26
N PRO A 20 0.60 4.33 21.74
CA PRO A 20 -0.16 3.83 20.60
C PRO A 20 -1.64 3.62 20.94
N HIS A 21 -2.51 3.87 19.97
CA HIS A 21 -3.90 3.42 20.00
C HIS A 21 -3.93 1.90 19.82
N VAL A 22 -4.95 1.22 20.36
CA VAL A 22 -5.05 -0.23 20.26
C VAL A 22 -6.26 -0.62 19.42
N ILE A 23 -6.03 -1.38 18.37
CA ILE A 23 -7.06 -2.02 17.55
C ILE A 23 -7.08 -3.51 17.92
N THR A 24 -8.24 -4.03 18.26
CA THR A 24 -8.47 -5.45 18.56
C THR A 24 -9.51 -5.98 17.59
N VAL A 25 -9.21 -7.11 16.94
CA VAL A 25 -10.12 -7.80 16.03
C VAL A 25 -10.28 -9.24 16.52
N GLY A 26 -11.51 -9.65 16.77
CA GLY A 26 -11.87 -11.03 17.10
C GLY A 26 -12.97 -11.49 16.17
N CYS A 27 -12.66 -12.40 15.23
CA CYS A 27 -13.60 -12.83 14.20
C CYS A 27 -13.23 -14.22 13.65
N PRO A 28 -14.12 -14.88 12.88
CA PRO A 28 -13.76 -16.11 12.19
C PRO A 28 -12.57 -15.85 11.25
N ASP A 29 -11.70 -16.84 11.12
CA ASP A 29 -10.51 -16.71 10.28
C ASP A 29 -10.85 -16.90 8.80
N LYS A 30 -10.05 -16.27 7.94
CA LYS A 30 -10.03 -16.51 6.50
C LYS A 30 -8.62 -16.31 5.97
N ILE A 31 -8.29 -17.00 4.89
CA ILE A 31 -7.02 -16.81 4.19
C ILE A 31 -6.86 -15.33 3.79
N GLY A 32 -5.76 -14.72 4.24
CA GLY A 32 -5.42 -13.34 3.92
C GLY A 32 -6.09 -12.27 4.79
N LEU A 33 -6.81 -12.63 5.86
CA LEU A 33 -7.43 -11.66 6.77
C LEU A 33 -6.41 -10.70 7.40
N GLY A 34 -5.29 -11.21 7.93
CA GLY A 34 -4.24 -10.38 8.51
C GLY A 34 -3.67 -9.36 7.51
N ARG A 35 -3.51 -9.79 6.25
CA ARG A 35 -3.12 -8.92 5.13
C ARG A 35 -4.18 -7.83 4.87
N ASP A 36 -5.46 -8.20 4.78
CA ASP A 36 -6.56 -7.27 4.54
C ASP A 36 -6.64 -6.20 5.65
N ILE A 37 -6.54 -6.61 6.92
CA ILE A 37 -6.53 -5.71 8.08
C ILE A 37 -5.34 -4.76 8.03
N CYS A 38 -4.12 -5.27 7.82
CA CYS A 38 -2.92 -4.44 7.72
C CYS A 38 -3.03 -3.42 6.57
N ARG A 39 -3.61 -3.84 5.43
CA ARG A 39 -3.84 -2.96 4.28
C ARG A 39 -4.82 -1.83 4.61
N ILE A 40 -5.90 -2.13 5.33
CA ILE A 40 -6.88 -1.11 5.75
C ILE A 40 -6.24 -0.12 6.71
N ILE A 41 -5.52 -0.59 7.72
CA ILE A 41 -4.80 0.29 8.66
C ILE A 41 -3.84 1.22 7.91
N LEU A 42 -3.08 0.67 6.96
CA LEU A 42 -2.17 1.44 6.12
C LEU A 42 -2.91 2.46 5.23
N LEU A 43 -4.06 2.11 4.65
CA LEU A 43 -4.89 3.01 3.85
C LEU A 43 -5.37 4.23 4.65
N PHE A 44 -5.58 4.08 5.96
CA PHE A 44 -5.92 5.18 6.86
C PHE A 44 -4.68 5.96 7.34
N GLY A 45 -3.50 5.69 6.78
CA GLY A 45 -2.25 6.38 7.11
C GLY A 45 -1.73 6.07 8.52
N LEU A 46 -2.16 4.96 9.11
CA LEU A 46 -1.69 4.49 10.41
C LEU A 46 -0.50 3.53 10.24
N SER A 47 0.44 3.60 11.17
CA SER A 47 1.58 2.67 11.26
C SER A 47 1.40 1.74 12.46
N ILE A 48 1.63 0.43 12.25
CA ILE A 48 1.57 -0.57 13.31
C ILE A 48 2.94 -0.62 13.98
N VAL A 49 3.00 -0.39 15.29
CA VAL A 49 4.24 -0.36 16.10
C VAL A 49 4.36 -1.55 17.04
N LYS A 50 3.24 -2.23 17.30
CA LYS A 50 3.18 -3.46 18.10
C LYS A 50 2.07 -4.35 17.55
N GLY A 51 2.25 -5.66 17.56
CA GLY A 51 1.24 -6.60 17.13
C GLY A 51 1.32 -7.95 17.82
N ASP A 52 0.15 -8.51 18.07
CA ASP A 52 -0.05 -9.89 18.49
C ASP A 52 -1.16 -10.48 17.62
N VAL A 53 -0.91 -11.65 17.06
CA VAL A 53 -1.84 -12.37 16.19
C VAL A 53 -1.89 -13.80 16.69
N GLN A 54 -3.09 -14.34 16.82
CA GLN A 54 -3.32 -15.75 17.13
C GLN A 54 -4.53 -16.26 16.36
N THR A 55 -4.46 -17.48 15.85
CA THR A 55 -5.58 -18.17 15.20
C THR A 55 -5.51 -19.67 15.47
N ASP A 56 -6.67 -20.31 15.57
CA ASP A 56 -6.81 -21.76 15.56
C ASP A 56 -7.22 -22.30 14.17
N GLY A 57 -7.24 -21.42 13.16
CA GLY A 57 -7.68 -21.69 11.79
C GLY A 57 -9.18 -21.54 11.57
N LEU A 58 -9.98 -21.43 12.64
CA LEU A 58 -11.42 -21.16 12.58
C LEU A 58 -11.76 -19.76 13.09
N TRP A 59 -11.05 -19.32 14.13
CA TRP A 59 -11.18 -18.01 14.77
C TRP A 59 -9.80 -17.40 14.93
N CYS A 60 -9.74 -16.10 14.68
CA CYS A 60 -8.55 -15.31 14.91
C CYS A 60 -8.78 -14.24 15.96
N TYR A 61 -7.70 -13.87 16.63
CA TYR A 61 -7.61 -12.76 17.55
C TYR A 61 -6.36 -11.94 17.21
N ILE A 62 -6.55 -10.69 16.85
CA ILE A 62 -5.50 -9.77 16.40
C ILE A 62 -5.52 -8.53 17.28
N VAL A 63 -4.37 -8.14 17.81
CA VAL A 63 -4.19 -6.92 18.59
C VAL A 63 -3.05 -6.11 17.98
N PHE A 64 -3.35 -4.91 17.49
CA PHE A 64 -2.36 -3.99 16.93
C PHE A 64 -2.30 -2.68 17.71
N GLY A 65 -1.10 -2.33 18.16
CA GLY A 65 -0.76 -0.98 18.60
C GLY A 65 -0.42 -0.13 17.38
N VAL A 66 -1.15 0.97 17.18
CA VAL A 66 -1.02 1.84 16.00
C VAL A 66 -0.76 3.29 16.38
N VAL A 67 0.01 3.98 15.56
CA VAL A 67 0.28 5.42 15.64
C VAL A 67 -0.09 6.07 14.30
N GLY A 68 -0.51 7.33 14.33
CA GLY A 68 -0.84 8.04 13.10
C GLY A 68 -1.27 9.48 13.33
N LYS A 69 -1.90 10.07 12.30
CA LYS A 69 -2.30 11.48 12.30
C LYS A 69 -3.42 11.75 13.32
N SER A 70 -3.45 12.96 13.87
CA SER A 70 -4.50 13.41 14.80
C SER A 70 -5.92 13.43 14.18
N ARG A 71 -6.02 13.53 12.84
CA ARG A 71 -7.29 13.62 12.09
C ARG A 71 -7.83 12.28 11.61
N THR A 72 -7.36 11.15 12.13
CA THR A 72 -7.86 9.82 11.71
C THR A 72 -9.35 9.68 11.98
N ARG A 73 -10.11 9.27 10.94
CA ARG A 73 -11.55 8.99 11.03
C ARG A 73 -11.79 7.59 11.61
N TRP A 74 -11.67 7.47 12.92
CA TRP A 74 -11.72 6.19 13.65
C TRP A 74 -13.01 5.39 13.42
N ASP A 75 -14.17 6.04 13.31
CA ASP A 75 -15.45 5.37 13.08
C ASP A 75 -15.50 4.70 11.71
N LEU A 76 -15.01 5.40 10.68
CA LEU A 76 -14.90 4.84 9.34
C LEU A 76 -13.88 3.70 9.28
N LEU A 77 -12.75 3.83 9.99
CA LEU A 77 -11.78 2.75 10.12
C LEU A 77 -12.40 1.51 10.75
N LYS A 78 -13.12 1.65 11.88
CA LYS A 78 -13.85 0.55 12.53
C LYS A 78 -14.78 -0.13 11.54
N LYS A 79 -15.58 0.66 10.81
CA LYS A 79 -16.49 0.13 9.78
C LYS A 79 -15.78 -0.70 8.72
N ARG A 80 -14.65 -0.21 8.16
CA ARG A 80 -13.89 -0.96 7.15
C ARG A 80 -13.25 -2.24 7.68
N LEU A 81 -12.75 -2.20 8.91
CA LEU A 81 -12.21 -3.40 9.55
C LEU A 81 -13.30 -4.46 9.77
N VAL A 82 -14.50 -4.05 10.20
CA VAL A 82 -15.65 -4.96 10.33
C VAL A 82 -16.05 -5.56 8.99
N GLU A 83 -16.14 -4.75 7.92
CA GLU A 83 -16.45 -5.22 6.56
C GLU A 83 -15.43 -6.23 6.01
N ALA A 84 -14.18 -6.18 6.47
CA ALA A 84 -13.14 -7.13 6.07
C ALA A 84 -13.24 -8.48 6.81
N CYS A 85 -13.89 -8.51 7.98
CA CYS A 85 -14.04 -9.71 8.80
C CYS A 85 -15.12 -10.64 8.21
N PRO A 86 -14.91 -11.97 8.21
CA PRO A 86 -15.97 -12.92 7.89
C PRO A 86 -17.15 -12.81 8.85
N LEU A 87 -18.37 -13.07 8.34
CA LEU A 87 -19.57 -13.14 9.18
C LEU A 87 -19.53 -14.39 10.06
N CYS A 88 -19.99 -14.31 11.31
CA CYS A 88 -19.98 -15.44 12.26
C CYS A 88 -20.74 -16.68 11.75
N SER A 89 -21.75 -16.53 10.89
CA SER A 89 -22.47 -17.66 10.27
C SER A 89 -21.59 -18.56 9.38
N SER A 90 -20.44 -18.04 8.93
CA SER A 90 -19.45 -18.77 8.12
C SER A 90 -18.71 -19.86 8.91
N ALA A 91 -18.71 -19.79 10.25
CA ALA A 91 -18.06 -20.77 11.12
C ALA A 91 -18.79 -22.13 11.17
N SER A 92 -19.96 -22.25 10.54
CA SER A 92 -20.76 -23.48 10.50
C SER A 92 -20.26 -24.53 9.47
N GLY A 93 -19.03 -24.41 8.98
CA GLY A 93 -18.37 -25.43 8.16
C GLY A 93 -18.77 -25.50 6.68
N ILE A 94 -19.64 -24.60 6.18
CA ILE A 94 -20.17 -24.69 4.79
C ILE A 94 -19.39 -23.82 3.77
N SER A 95 -18.45 -22.97 4.17
CA SER A 95 -17.81 -22.03 3.21
C SER A 95 -16.38 -22.35 2.74
N TYR A 96 -15.88 -23.58 2.94
CA TYR A 96 -14.51 -23.94 2.51
C TYR A 96 -14.29 -23.83 0.98
N TYR A 97 -15.37 -23.74 0.19
CA TYR A 97 -15.33 -23.54 -1.25
C TYR A 97 -16.32 -22.46 -1.71
N LYS A 98 -16.31 -21.26 -1.12
CA LYS A 98 -16.72 -20.11 -1.93
C LYS A 98 -15.56 -19.80 -2.87
N GLU A 99 -15.53 -20.57 -3.95
CA GLU A 99 -14.61 -20.50 -5.06
C GLU A 99 -14.28 -19.05 -5.42
N LEU A 100 -13.00 -18.86 -5.77
CA LEU A 100 -12.42 -18.00 -6.80
C LEU A 100 -13.41 -17.35 -7.80
N GLN A 101 -14.43 -16.63 -7.34
CA GLN A 101 -15.10 -15.65 -8.16
C GLN A 101 -14.02 -14.63 -8.46
N LYS A 102 -13.53 -14.64 -9.71
CA LYS A 102 -12.71 -13.55 -10.23
C LYS A 102 -13.41 -12.27 -9.79
N PRO A 103 -12.74 -11.41 -9.01
CA PRO A 103 -13.39 -10.20 -8.51
C PRO A 103 -13.97 -9.50 -9.73
N LYS A 104 -15.28 -9.18 -9.67
CA LYS A 104 -15.93 -8.41 -10.72
C LYS A 104 -15.05 -7.17 -10.95
N PRO A 105 -14.62 -6.89 -12.18
CA PRO A 105 -13.75 -5.75 -12.42
C PRO A 105 -14.47 -4.49 -11.92
N SER A 106 -13.83 -3.78 -10.99
CA SER A 106 -14.38 -2.54 -10.46
C SER A 106 -14.60 -1.57 -11.61
N GLN A 107 -15.77 -0.95 -11.64
CA GLN A 107 -16.10 0.05 -12.65
C GLN A 107 -15.11 1.21 -12.56
N VAL A 108 -14.55 1.59 -13.70
CA VAL A 108 -13.65 2.74 -13.81
C VAL A 108 -14.48 3.95 -14.22
N TYR A 109 -14.29 5.06 -13.54
CA TYR A 109 -14.89 6.34 -13.84
C TYR A 109 -13.82 7.31 -14.29
N LEU A 110 -14.16 8.21 -15.21
CA LEU A 110 -13.35 9.34 -15.58
C LEU A 110 -13.86 10.56 -14.82
N LEU A 111 -13.01 11.10 -13.95
CA LEU A 111 -13.20 12.40 -13.31
C LEU A 111 -12.41 13.43 -14.12
N LYS A 112 -13.12 14.36 -14.75
CA LYS A 112 -12.56 15.51 -15.46
C LYS A 112 -12.54 16.68 -14.49
N PHE A 113 -11.35 17.19 -14.22
CA PHE A 113 -11.12 18.25 -13.25
C PHE A 113 -10.51 19.47 -13.94
N CYS A 114 -11.12 20.63 -13.75
CA CYS A 114 -10.60 21.90 -14.23
C CYS A 114 -10.42 22.86 -13.06
N SER A 115 -9.26 23.50 -12.97
CA SER A 115 -9.00 24.54 -11.98
C SER A 115 -7.91 25.51 -12.45
N TYR A 116 -7.72 26.60 -11.74
CA TYR A 116 -6.49 27.39 -11.88
C TYR A 116 -5.30 26.61 -11.30
N ASP A 117 -4.16 26.64 -11.99
CA ASP A 117 -2.98 25.91 -11.54
C ASP A 117 -2.38 26.54 -10.29
N ARG A 118 -1.89 25.70 -9.38
CA ARG A 118 -1.10 26.11 -8.24
C ARG A 118 -0.23 24.97 -7.74
N LYS A 119 0.87 25.32 -7.09
CA LYS A 119 1.76 24.34 -6.48
C LYS A 119 1.00 23.46 -5.47
N GLY A 120 1.22 22.15 -5.59
CA GLY A 120 0.59 21.15 -4.73
C GLY A 120 -0.88 20.84 -5.05
N LEU A 121 -1.47 21.43 -6.10
CA LEU A 121 -2.85 21.17 -6.50
C LEU A 121 -3.16 19.68 -6.68
N LEU A 122 -2.31 18.97 -7.45
CA LEU A 122 -2.49 17.54 -7.70
C LEU A 122 -2.48 16.72 -6.40
N HIS A 123 -1.66 17.10 -5.42
CA HIS A 123 -1.65 16.46 -4.12
C HIS A 123 -2.96 16.71 -3.36
N ASP A 124 -3.47 17.94 -3.37
CA ASP A 124 -4.70 18.28 -2.65
C ASP A 124 -5.92 17.56 -3.25
N VAL A 125 -5.98 17.45 -4.58
CA VAL A 125 -6.98 16.60 -5.27
C VAL A 125 -6.81 15.13 -4.87
N THR A 126 -5.57 14.63 -4.90
CA THR A 126 -5.25 13.24 -4.53
C THR A 126 -5.63 12.95 -3.07
N GLU A 127 -5.42 13.90 -2.15
CA GLU A 127 -5.80 13.80 -0.74
C GLU A 127 -7.32 13.65 -0.59
N VAL A 128 -8.11 14.50 -1.25
CA VAL A 128 -9.57 14.40 -1.24
C VAL A 128 -10.05 13.06 -1.80
N LEU A 129 -9.51 12.63 -2.94
CA LEU A 129 -9.87 11.33 -3.53
C LEU A 129 -9.52 10.16 -2.59
N CYS A 130 -8.37 10.21 -1.92
CA CYS A 130 -7.97 9.21 -0.92
C CYS A 130 -8.90 9.22 0.30
N GLU A 131 -9.27 10.39 0.81
CA GLU A 131 -10.22 10.55 1.91
C GLU A 131 -11.60 10.02 1.53
N LEU A 132 -12.00 10.13 0.27
CA LEU A 132 -13.24 9.56 -0.22
C LEU A 132 -13.12 8.05 -0.50
N GLU A 133 -11.95 7.42 -0.36
CA GLU A 133 -11.68 6.01 -0.71
C GLU A 133 -11.82 5.72 -2.23
N LEU A 134 -11.57 6.74 -3.04
CA LEU A 134 -11.47 6.65 -4.50
C LEU A 134 -10.00 6.35 -4.85
N THR A 135 -9.77 5.28 -5.59
CA THR A 135 -8.44 4.85 -6.01
C THR A 135 -8.16 5.35 -7.42
N ILE A 136 -7.06 6.06 -7.60
CA ILE A 136 -6.59 6.54 -8.90
C ILE A 136 -5.87 5.40 -9.63
N ARG A 137 -6.31 5.09 -10.84
CA ARG A 137 -5.75 4.07 -11.74
C ARG A 137 -4.86 4.64 -12.81
N LYS A 138 -5.12 5.88 -13.23
CA LYS A 138 -4.32 6.66 -14.18
C LYS A 138 -4.67 8.12 -14.00
N VAL A 139 -3.69 8.99 -14.17
CA VAL A 139 -3.88 10.43 -14.27
C VAL A 139 -3.38 10.87 -15.63
N LYS A 140 -3.94 11.96 -16.15
CA LYS A 140 -3.29 12.76 -17.18
C LYS A 140 -3.44 14.19 -16.72
N VAL A 141 -2.31 14.80 -16.38
CA VAL A 141 -2.25 16.22 -16.00
C VAL A 141 -1.96 17.01 -17.27
N SER A 142 -2.62 18.14 -17.44
CA SER A 142 -2.27 19.05 -18.53
C SER A 142 -2.56 20.49 -18.14
N THR A 143 -1.52 21.33 -18.21
CA THR A 143 -1.64 22.77 -18.00
C THR A 143 -1.80 23.47 -19.34
N THR A 144 -2.84 24.29 -19.47
CA THR A 144 -3.11 25.09 -20.66
C THR A 144 -2.30 26.39 -20.62
N PRO A 145 -2.01 27.03 -21.79
CA PRO A 145 -1.23 28.27 -21.84
C PRO A 145 -1.84 29.45 -21.05
N ASP A 146 -3.14 29.42 -20.76
CA ASP A 146 -3.84 30.41 -19.92
C ASP A 146 -3.74 30.12 -18.41
N GLY A 147 -2.90 29.17 -17.99
CA GLY A 147 -2.61 28.87 -16.58
C GLY A 147 -3.69 28.06 -15.87
N LYS A 148 -4.58 27.40 -16.62
CA LYS A 148 -5.54 26.44 -16.07
C LYS A 148 -4.99 25.02 -16.20
N VAL A 149 -5.45 24.13 -15.34
CA VAL A 149 -5.23 22.70 -15.51
C VAL A 149 -6.50 22.01 -15.99
N MET A 150 -6.31 21.00 -16.82
CA MET A 150 -7.33 20.07 -17.27
C MET A 150 -6.84 18.66 -16.97
N ASP A 151 -7.20 18.18 -15.79
CA ASP A 151 -6.73 16.89 -15.28
C ASP A 151 -7.80 15.82 -15.48
N LEU A 152 -7.36 14.66 -15.95
CA LEU A 152 -8.21 13.51 -16.20
C LEU A 152 -7.80 12.39 -15.25
N PHE A 153 -8.64 12.09 -14.27
CA PHE A 153 -8.41 11.02 -13.31
C PHE A 153 -9.28 9.82 -13.65
N PHE A 154 -8.65 8.69 -13.94
CA PHE A 154 -9.33 7.40 -14.04
C PHE A 154 -9.38 6.78 -12.66
N ILE A 155 -10.56 6.70 -12.06
CA ILE A 155 -10.75 6.32 -10.67
C ILE A 155 -11.66 5.10 -10.52
N THR A 156 -11.43 4.31 -9.46
CA THR A 156 -12.32 3.23 -9.02
C THR A 156 -12.79 3.52 -7.60
N ASP A 157 -14.07 3.27 -7.31
CA ASP A 157 -14.63 3.48 -5.98
C ASP A 157 -14.56 2.22 -5.13
N THR A 158 -13.80 2.26 -4.03
CA THR A 158 -13.70 1.14 -3.09
C THR A 158 -15.06 0.82 -2.44
N ARG A 159 -15.97 1.82 -2.39
CA ARG A 159 -17.33 1.64 -1.86
C ARG A 159 -18.30 1.10 -2.89
N GLU A 160 -17.93 1.06 -4.17
CA GLU A 160 -18.79 0.71 -5.30
C GLU A 160 -20.08 1.55 -5.41
N LEU A 161 -20.07 2.79 -4.90
CA LEU A 161 -21.25 3.68 -4.88
C LEU A 161 -21.18 4.82 -5.90
N LEU A 162 -20.07 4.97 -6.63
CA LEU A 162 -19.86 6.10 -7.56
C LEU A 162 -20.78 6.09 -8.79
N HIS A 163 -21.54 5.01 -8.99
CA HIS A 163 -22.66 4.97 -9.95
C HIS A 163 -23.86 5.81 -9.48
N THR A 164 -23.94 6.17 -8.19
CA THR A 164 -25.04 6.97 -7.63
C THR A 164 -24.73 8.46 -7.73
N LYS A 165 -25.76 9.27 -8.04
CA LYS A 165 -25.63 10.74 -8.09
C LYS A 165 -25.16 11.32 -6.76
N LYS A 166 -25.72 10.84 -5.63
CA LYS A 166 -25.33 11.27 -4.29
C LYS A 166 -23.82 11.13 -4.05
N ARG A 167 -23.22 9.99 -4.42
CA ARG A 167 -21.78 9.77 -4.25
C ARG A 167 -20.93 10.69 -5.14
N GLN A 168 -21.41 11.01 -6.33
CA GLN A 168 -20.76 11.95 -7.24
C GLN A 168 -20.85 13.39 -6.72
N GLU A 169 -22.04 13.81 -6.25
CA GLU A 169 -22.29 15.10 -5.61
C GLU A 169 -21.45 15.27 -4.33
N ASP A 170 -21.41 14.25 -3.46
CA ASP A 170 -20.57 14.24 -2.26
C ASP A 170 -19.08 14.42 -2.64
N THR A 171 -18.63 13.79 -3.73
CA THR A 171 -17.26 13.91 -4.23
C THR A 171 -16.96 15.32 -4.76
N HIS A 172 -17.87 15.87 -5.56
CA HIS A 172 -17.80 17.24 -6.05
C HIS A 172 -17.74 18.25 -4.90
N ASN A 173 -18.62 18.10 -3.91
CA ASN A 173 -18.70 19.02 -2.76
C ASN A 173 -17.42 18.98 -1.93
N HIS A 174 -16.84 17.81 -1.66
CA HIS A 174 -15.57 17.73 -0.92
C HIS A 174 -14.40 18.37 -1.70
N LEU A 175 -14.34 18.20 -3.02
CA LEU A 175 -13.34 18.88 -3.85
C LEU A 175 -13.54 20.39 -3.82
N GLN A 176 -14.78 20.86 -3.92
CA GLN A 176 -15.14 22.27 -3.84
C GLN A 176 -14.81 22.88 -2.47
N ASP A 177 -15.03 22.15 -1.36
CA ASP A 177 -14.74 22.60 0.00
C ASP A 177 -13.23 22.79 0.23
N VAL A 178 -12.39 21.91 -0.34
CA VAL A 178 -10.93 21.97 -0.19
C VAL A 178 -10.28 22.95 -1.16
N LEU A 179 -10.77 23.03 -2.40
CA LEU A 179 -10.14 23.81 -3.47
C LEU A 179 -10.75 25.21 -3.64
N GLY A 180 -11.98 25.41 -3.14
CA GLY A 180 -12.66 26.70 -3.14
C GLY A 180 -12.79 27.32 -4.53
N ALA A 181 -12.55 28.62 -4.63
CA ALA A 181 -12.69 29.39 -5.87
C ALA A 181 -11.68 29.01 -6.97
N VAL A 182 -10.67 28.17 -6.65
CA VAL A 182 -9.68 27.70 -7.63
C VAL A 182 -10.30 26.68 -8.58
N MET A 183 -11.25 25.86 -8.10
CA MET A 183 -11.94 24.85 -8.88
C MET A 183 -12.95 25.50 -9.84
N ILE A 184 -12.86 25.15 -11.13
CA ILE A 184 -13.72 25.65 -12.21
C ILE A 184 -14.81 24.63 -12.52
N SER A 185 -14.45 23.36 -12.68
CA SER A 185 -15.41 22.27 -12.90
C SER A 185 -14.88 20.91 -12.44
N CYS A 186 -15.81 20.03 -12.07
CA CYS A 186 -15.54 18.62 -11.78
C CYS A 186 -16.70 17.78 -12.32
N GLU A 187 -16.41 16.95 -13.32
CA GLU A 187 -17.40 16.06 -13.94
C GLU A 187 -16.98 14.61 -13.75
N ILE A 188 -17.91 13.73 -13.38
CA ILE A 188 -17.65 12.30 -13.20
C ILE A 188 -18.53 11.52 -14.16
N GLU A 189 -17.90 10.76 -15.06
CA GLU A 189 -18.59 9.90 -16.02
C GLU A 189 -18.06 8.46 -15.94
N LEU A 190 -18.89 7.50 -16.34
CA LEU A 190 -18.44 6.11 -16.46
C LEU A 190 -17.45 6.03 -17.64
N ALA A 191 -16.25 5.49 -17.41
CA ALA A 191 -15.30 5.32 -18.50
C ALA A 191 -15.83 4.26 -19.48
N SER A 192 -15.80 4.55 -20.79
CA SER A 192 -16.23 3.60 -21.81
C SER A 192 -15.36 2.34 -21.81
N SER A 193 -15.92 1.21 -22.26
CA SER A 193 -15.23 -0.09 -22.31
C SER A 193 -13.91 -0.04 -23.08
N ASP A 194 -13.81 0.83 -24.08
CA ASP A 194 -12.65 0.99 -24.96
C ASP A 194 -11.50 1.74 -24.27
N ILE A 195 -11.79 2.48 -23.21
CA ILE A 195 -10.78 3.11 -22.36
C ILE A 195 -10.23 2.10 -21.34
N GLY A 196 -11.04 1.10 -20.94
CA GLY A 196 -10.59 -0.02 -20.12
C GLY A 196 -9.44 -0.82 -20.74
N THR A 197 -9.44 -0.98 -22.08
CA THR A 197 -8.35 -1.63 -22.83
C THR A 197 -7.17 -0.70 -23.10
N SER A 198 -7.38 0.62 -23.18
CA SER A 198 -6.28 1.60 -23.30
C SER A 198 -5.57 1.90 -21.98
N LEU A 199 -6.23 1.72 -20.84
CA LEU A 199 -5.63 1.69 -19.49
C LEU A 199 -4.65 0.51 -19.33
N GLN A 200 -4.78 -0.55 -20.13
CA GLN A 200 -3.83 -1.66 -20.21
C GLN A 200 -2.67 -1.40 -21.19
N ARG A 201 -2.79 -0.41 -22.10
CA ARG A 201 -1.66 0.05 -22.92
C ARG A 201 -0.78 0.94 -22.07
N THR A 202 0.01 0.32 -21.21
CA THR A 202 1.06 1.00 -20.47
C THR A 202 2.18 1.39 -21.41
N SER A 203 2.69 2.61 -21.27
CA SER A 203 3.90 3.05 -21.96
C SER A 203 5.06 2.09 -21.64
N PHE A 204 5.71 1.52 -22.67
CA PHE A 204 6.78 0.54 -22.47
C PHE A 204 7.88 1.09 -21.56
N LEU A 205 8.38 0.24 -20.66
CA LEU A 205 9.62 0.49 -19.92
C LEU A 205 10.78 0.01 -20.79
N SER A 206 11.83 0.82 -20.93
CA SER A 206 13.01 0.40 -21.67
C SER A 206 13.75 -0.72 -20.92
N PRO A 207 14.48 -1.62 -21.63
CA PRO A 207 15.25 -2.67 -20.98
C PRO A 207 16.25 -2.12 -19.94
N ALA A 208 16.88 -0.98 -20.20
CA ALA A 208 17.82 -0.34 -19.27
C ALA A 208 17.16 0.03 -17.93
N ILE A 209 15.95 0.60 -17.97
CA ILE A 209 15.17 0.93 -16.76
C ILE A 209 14.81 -0.34 -15.99
N ILE A 210 14.46 -1.41 -16.71
CA ILE A 210 14.12 -2.70 -16.08
C ILE A 210 15.34 -3.28 -15.38
N GLU A 211 16.51 -3.27 -16.03
CA GLU A 211 17.73 -3.80 -15.43
C GLU A 211 18.13 -2.99 -14.18
N GLU A 212 18.15 -1.66 -14.27
CA GLU A 212 18.56 -0.80 -13.16
C GLU A 212 17.61 -0.87 -11.96
N MET A 213 16.29 -0.79 -12.20
CA MET A 213 15.31 -0.78 -11.12
C MET A 213 15.05 -2.18 -10.56
N PHE A 214 15.18 -3.24 -11.37
CA PHE A 214 14.66 -4.57 -11.02
C PHE A 214 15.71 -5.67 -10.79
N ASN A 215 16.93 -5.55 -11.31
CA ASN A 215 18.02 -6.48 -11.03
C ASN A 215 18.77 -6.07 -9.77
N LEU A 216 18.13 -6.22 -8.61
CA LEU A 216 18.80 -6.07 -7.32
C LEU A 216 19.44 -7.41 -6.91
N GLU A 217 20.75 -7.52 -7.02
CA GLU A 217 21.49 -8.55 -6.28
C GLU A 217 21.28 -8.27 -4.78
N LEU A 218 20.77 -9.25 -4.04
CA LEU A 218 20.70 -9.17 -2.58
C LEU A 218 22.12 -8.90 -2.05
N PRO A 219 22.34 -7.88 -1.19
CA PRO A 219 23.64 -7.69 -0.57
C PRO A 219 24.05 -8.99 0.13
N LYS A 220 25.22 -9.53 -0.24
CA LYS A 220 25.82 -10.66 0.48
C LYS A 220 25.97 -10.26 1.95
N GLU A 221 25.72 -11.19 2.87
CA GLU A 221 25.69 -10.98 4.34
C GLU A 221 26.99 -10.42 4.97
N HIS A 222 28.00 -10.10 4.17
CA HIS A 222 29.30 -9.61 4.61
C HIS A 222 29.79 -8.45 3.74
N ALA A 223 29.41 -7.22 4.10
CA ALA A 223 30.16 -6.02 3.73
C ALA A 223 30.29 -5.12 4.96
N SER A 224 31.42 -5.28 5.64
CA SER A 224 31.91 -4.38 6.67
C SER A 224 32.31 -3.04 6.04
N GLY A 225 31.77 -1.93 6.54
CA GLY A 225 32.34 -0.59 6.35
C GLY A 225 31.37 0.47 5.83
N SER A 226 30.84 1.29 6.76
CA SER A 226 30.41 2.67 6.55
C SER A 226 29.29 2.97 5.52
N SER A 227 28.05 2.76 5.94
CA SER A 227 26.88 3.68 5.86
C SER A 227 25.66 2.88 6.35
N THR A 228 24.66 3.52 6.96
CA THR A 228 23.49 2.88 7.59
C THR A 228 22.81 1.86 6.67
N SER A 229 23.20 0.59 6.80
CA SER A 229 22.76 -0.50 5.93
C SER A 229 21.34 -0.93 6.32
N ASN A 230 20.44 -0.97 5.33
CA ASN A 230 19.10 -1.56 5.41
C ASN A 230 19.22 -3.07 5.68
N TYR A 231 19.62 -3.46 6.88
CA TYR A 231 19.84 -4.84 7.25
C TYR A 231 18.49 -5.56 7.40
N VAL A 232 18.31 -6.65 6.64
CA VAL A 232 17.15 -7.55 6.74
C VAL A 232 17.67 -8.96 6.96
N SER A 233 17.38 -9.50 8.14
CA SER A 233 17.59 -10.91 8.45
C SER A 233 16.25 -11.63 8.50
N VAL A 234 16.21 -12.81 7.88
CA VAL A 234 15.07 -13.73 7.93
C VAL A 234 15.66 -15.10 8.23
N THR A 235 15.24 -15.71 9.34
CA THR A 235 15.64 -17.05 9.73
C THR A 235 14.41 -17.93 9.89
N MET A 236 14.58 -19.23 9.65
CA MET A 236 13.54 -20.22 9.86
C MET A 236 14.04 -21.31 10.78
N ASP A 237 13.20 -21.75 11.70
CA ASP A 237 13.48 -22.84 12.62
C ASP A 237 12.26 -23.76 12.77
N ASN A 238 12.49 -25.07 12.76
CA ASN A 238 11.48 -26.10 12.96
C ASN A 238 11.61 -26.79 14.33
N SER A 239 12.49 -26.33 15.21
CA SER A 239 12.85 -27.00 16.47
C SER A 239 11.80 -26.92 17.57
N PHE A 240 10.96 -25.87 17.58
CA PHE A 240 10.09 -25.56 18.72
C PHE A 240 8.80 -26.38 18.78
N VAL A 241 8.15 -26.63 17.64
CA VAL A 241 6.83 -27.29 17.59
C VAL A 241 6.74 -28.15 16.33
N ASN A 242 6.43 -29.43 16.47
CA ASN A 242 6.42 -30.43 15.38
C ASN A 242 5.48 -30.13 14.18
N THR A 243 4.56 -29.19 14.30
CA THR A 243 3.62 -28.79 13.25
C THR A 243 3.88 -27.41 12.65
N HIS A 244 4.71 -26.58 13.29
CA HIS A 244 4.91 -25.19 12.88
C HIS A 244 6.36 -24.88 12.57
N THR A 245 6.58 -24.06 11.54
CA THR A 245 7.86 -23.41 11.26
C THR A 245 7.85 -22.04 11.92
N GLN A 246 8.87 -21.72 12.70
CA GLN A 246 9.10 -20.38 13.20
C GLN A 246 9.83 -19.58 12.12
N ILE A 247 9.36 -18.37 11.84
CA ILE A 247 10.04 -17.37 11.01
C ILE A 247 10.37 -16.19 11.91
N GLN A 248 11.66 -15.87 12.04
CA GLN A 248 12.11 -14.66 12.72
C GLN A 248 12.61 -13.66 11.68
N ILE A 249 12.14 -12.43 11.79
CA ILE A 249 12.49 -11.34 10.89
C ILE A 249 13.04 -10.19 11.74
N LEU A 250 14.25 -9.74 11.41
CA LEU A 250 14.86 -8.54 11.95
C LEU A 250 15.12 -7.57 10.81
N CYS A 251 14.48 -6.40 10.84
CA CYS A 251 14.59 -5.41 9.77
C CYS A 251 14.41 -3.98 10.27
N GLN A 252 14.66 -3.01 9.38
CA GLN A 252 14.29 -1.63 9.63
C GLN A 252 12.78 -1.44 9.43
N ASP A 253 12.13 -0.86 10.44
CA ASP A 253 10.72 -0.51 10.40
C ASP A 253 10.44 0.54 9.32
N HIS A 254 9.30 0.38 8.68
CA HIS A 254 8.81 1.27 7.65
C HIS A 254 7.29 1.23 7.61
N LYS A 255 6.70 2.32 7.13
CA LYS A 255 5.27 2.42 6.83
C LYS A 255 4.84 1.18 6.04
N GLY A 256 3.87 0.43 6.54
CA GLY A 256 3.37 -0.77 5.85
C GLY A 256 4.17 -2.07 6.02
N LEU A 257 5.21 -2.12 6.86
CA LEU A 257 6.04 -3.32 7.07
C LEU A 257 5.22 -4.61 7.30
N LEU A 258 4.28 -4.56 8.25
CA LEU A 258 3.42 -5.72 8.57
C LEU A 258 2.54 -6.14 7.38
N TYR A 259 2.07 -5.19 6.57
CA TYR A 259 1.36 -5.49 5.32
C TYR A 259 2.28 -6.17 4.30
N ASP A 260 3.52 -5.71 4.16
CA ASP A 260 4.51 -6.28 3.24
C ASP A 260 4.92 -7.72 3.62
N ILE A 261 5.00 -8.02 4.92
CA ILE A 261 5.20 -9.39 5.42
C ILE A 261 3.96 -10.25 5.13
N MET A 262 2.77 -9.79 5.55
CA MET A 262 1.53 -10.55 5.48
C MET A 262 1.12 -10.85 4.03
N ARG A 263 1.34 -9.90 3.09
CA ARG A 263 1.05 -10.13 1.66
C ARG A 263 1.99 -11.16 1.05
N THR A 264 3.27 -11.13 1.42
CA THR A 264 4.28 -12.09 0.93
C THR A 264 3.94 -13.50 1.37
N LEU A 265 3.62 -13.68 2.66
CA LEU A 265 3.22 -14.99 3.19
C LEU A 265 1.93 -15.50 2.54
N LYS A 266 0.93 -14.63 2.35
CA LYS A 266 -0.31 -14.97 1.66
C LYS A 266 -0.06 -15.44 0.23
N ASP A 267 0.78 -14.74 -0.55
CA ASP A 267 1.04 -15.07 -1.95
C ASP A 267 1.85 -16.37 -2.09
N TYR A 268 2.55 -16.81 -1.03
CA TYR A 268 3.20 -18.12 -0.94
C TYR A 268 2.32 -19.21 -0.30
N ASN A 269 1.03 -18.90 -0.05
CA ASN A 269 0.07 -19.80 0.59
C ASN A 269 0.54 -20.33 1.96
N ILE A 270 1.20 -19.47 2.74
CA ILE A 270 1.67 -19.73 4.09
C ILE A 270 0.67 -19.15 5.09
N GLN A 271 0.21 -19.98 6.02
CA GLN A 271 -0.73 -19.60 7.07
C GLN A 271 0.03 -19.26 8.35
N ILE A 272 -0.39 -18.21 9.04
CA ILE A 272 0.18 -17.79 10.33
C ILE A 272 -0.73 -18.31 11.42
N SER A 273 -0.20 -19.08 12.38
CA SER A 273 -0.96 -19.54 13.55
C SER A 273 -0.83 -18.58 14.73
N SER A 274 0.37 -18.04 14.93
CA SER A 274 0.59 -16.99 15.91
C SER A 274 1.74 -16.10 15.48
N GLY A 275 1.75 -14.86 15.96
CA GLY A 275 2.77 -13.90 15.58
C GLY A 275 2.89 -12.78 16.59
N ARG A 276 4.13 -12.35 16.83
CA ARG A 276 4.45 -11.18 17.63
C ARG A 276 5.27 -10.19 16.80
N PHE A 277 4.92 -8.93 16.91
CA PHE A 277 5.55 -7.82 16.21
C PHE A 277 5.82 -6.71 17.21
N PHE A 278 7.02 -6.14 17.19
CA PHE A 278 7.34 -4.96 17.97
C PHE A 278 8.47 -4.15 17.35
N THR A 279 8.23 -2.84 17.26
CA THR A 279 9.26 -1.87 16.88
C THR A 279 10.01 -1.41 18.14
N LYS A 280 11.33 -1.60 18.16
CA LYS A 280 12.27 -1.07 19.16
C LYS A 280 12.77 0.33 18.78
N GLU A 281 13.55 0.93 19.67
CA GLU A 281 14.26 2.19 19.42
C GLU A 281 15.09 2.14 18.12
N ARG A 282 15.22 3.30 17.47
CA ARG A 282 15.94 3.48 16.19
C ARG A 282 15.34 2.69 15.01
N ARG A 283 14.01 2.53 14.96
CA ARG A 283 13.28 1.84 13.86
C ARG A 283 13.76 0.39 13.66
N ARG A 284 14.25 -0.31 14.69
CA ARG A 284 14.56 -1.74 14.58
C ARG A 284 13.32 -2.56 14.89
N CYS A 285 12.86 -3.36 13.95
CA CYS A 285 11.68 -4.19 14.11
C CYS A 285 12.07 -5.66 14.26
N GLU A 286 11.46 -6.32 15.23
CA GLU A 286 11.51 -7.77 15.40
C GLU A 286 10.11 -8.36 15.19
N VAL A 287 10.05 -9.37 14.32
CA VAL A 287 8.82 -10.12 14.03
C VAL A 287 9.12 -11.59 14.23
N ASP A 288 8.28 -12.25 15.00
CA ASP A 288 8.36 -13.68 15.29
C ASP A 288 7.02 -14.30 14.92
N LEU A 289 7.02 -15.18 13.92
CA LEU A 289 5.81 -15.81 13.37
C LEU A 289 5.92 -17.32 13.45
N PHE A 290 4.88 -17.98 13.93
CA PHE A 290 4.68 -19.41 13.77
C PHE A 290 3.76 -19.64 12.59
N VAL A 291 4.24 -20.40 11.61
CA VAL A 291 3.55 -20.61 10.34
C VAL A 291 3.43 -22.08 9.98
N MET A 292 2.49 -22.37 9.09
CA MET A 292 2.29 -23.68 8.50
C MET A 292 2.00 -23.56 7.00
N GLN A 293 2.29 -24.62 6.25
CA GLN A 293 1.82 -24.77 4.87
C GLN A 293 0.30 -25.03 4.86
N ALA A 294 -0.32 -24.92 3.68
CA ALA A 294 -1.75 -25.17 3.52
C ALA A 294 -2.20 -26.61 3.85
N ASP A 295 -1.28 -27.57 3.91
CA ASP A 295 -1.54 -28.94 4.37
C ASP A 295 -1.44 -29.09 5.91
N GLY A 296 -1.24 -27.99 6.64
CA GLY A 296 -1.11 -27.95 8.10
C GLY A 296 0.25 -28.41 8.62
N LYS A 297 1.27 -28.56 7.76
CA LYS A 297 2.60 -29.04 8.14
C LYS A 297 3.65 -27.94 8.13
N GLN A 298 4.77 -28.21 8.80
CA GLN A 298 5.98 -27.40 8.72
C GLN A 298 6.50 -27.28 7.29
N ILE A 299 7.23 -26.21 7.01
CA ILE A 299 8.04 -26.07 5.80
C ILE A 299 9.35 -26.82 6.05
N VAL A 300 9.46 -28.06 5.55
CA VAL A 300 10.64 -28.92 5.75
C VAL A 300 11.63 -28.83 4.58
N ASP A 301 11.12 -28.62 3.36
CA ASP A 301 11.93 -28.55 2.16
C ASP A 301 12.86 -27.31 2.19
N PRO A 302 14.20 -27.50 2.19
CA PRO A 302 15.16 -26.40 2.21
C PRO A 302 15.02 -25.45 1.02
N SER A 303 14.61 -25.95 -0.15
CA SER A 303 14.40 -25.11 -1.34
C SER A 303 13.26 -24.12 -1.13
N LYS A 304 12.13 -24.59 -0.56
CA LYS A 304 11.00 -23.73 -0.20
C LYS A 304 11.35 -22.73 0.88
N GLN A 305 12.07 -23.16 1.92
CA GLN A 305 12.54 -22.26 2.97
C GLN A 305 13.42 -21.14 2.39
N ASN A 306 14.43 -21.51 1.59
CA ASN A 306 15.34 -20.55 0.95
C ASN A 306 14.60 -19.60 0.02
N SER A 307 13.64 -20.11 -0.76
CA SER A 307 12.83 -19.29 -1.67
C SER A 307 11.98 -18.26 -0.92
N LEU A 308 11.30 -18.68 0.15
CA LEU A 308 10.47 -17.78 0.96
C LEU A 308 11.33 -16.79 1.75
N CYS A 309 12.44 -17.21 2.36
CA CYS A 309 13.40 -16.34 3.01
C CYS A 309 13.93 -15.27 2.05
N SER A 310 14.36 -15.69 0.85
CA SER A 310 14.90 -14.77 -0.17
C SER A 310 13.83 -13.79 -0.63
N ARG A 311 12.58 -14.25 -0.80
CA ARG A 311 11.46 -13.37 -1.13
C ARG A 311 11.23 -12.35 -0.01
N LEU A 312 11.07 -12.78 1.24
CA LEU A 312 10.88 -11.87 2.37
C LEU A 312 12.02 -10.85 2.47
N ARG A 313 13.28 -11.27 2.33
CA ARG A 313 14.42 -10.34 2.33
C ARG A 313 14.30 -9.29 1.23
N MET A 314 14.00 -9.71 0.00
CA MET A 314 13.83 -8.79 -1.13
C MET A 314 12.68 -7.79 -0.92
N GLU A 315 11.53 -8.28 -0.45
CA GLU A 315 10.33 -7.45 -0.21
C GLU A 315 10.54 -6.42 0.91
N LEU A 316 11.36 -6.74 1.91
CA LEU A 316 11.58 -5.87 3.07
C LEU A 316 12.80 -4.96 2.90
N PHE A 317 13.77 -5.34 2.07
CA PHE A 317 14.95 -4.54 1.80
C PHE A 317 14.61 -3.30 0.95
N ASN A 318 13.75 -3.48 -0.05
CA ASN A 318 13.30 -2.40 -0.92
C ASN A 318 11.84 -2.62 -1.36
N PRO A 319 10.86 -2.40 -0.47
CA PRO A 319 9.44 -2.68 -0.75
C PRO A 319 8.88 -1.87 -1.92
N LEU A 320 9.44 -0.69 -2.16
CA LEU A 320 9.11 0.22 -3.25
C LEU A 320 10.40 0.66 -3.92
N ARG A 321 10.46 0.60 -5.25
CA ARG A 321 11.65 0.98 -6.03
C ARG A 321 11.46 2.39 -6.56
N VAL A 322 12.43 3.27 -6.33
CA VAL A 322 12.38 4.68 -6.74
C VAL A 322 13.63 4.96 -7.56
N SER A 323 13.45 5.51 -8.77
CA SER A 323 14.56 5.92 -9.63
C SER A 323 14.21 7.19 -10.42
N MET A 324 15.23 7.90 -10.86
CA MET A 324 15.14 9.04 -11.76
C MET A 324 15.70 8.64 -13.12
N VAL A 325 15.04 9.06 -14.20
CA VAL A 325 15.43 8.70 -15.56
C VAL A 325 15.36 9.92 -16.46
N ASP A 326 16.36 10.08 -17.31
CA ASP A 326 16.35 11.07 -18.39
C ASP A 326 15.36 10.66 -19.49
N ARG A 327 14.49 11.60 -19.88
CA ARG A 327 13.57 11.44 -21.01
C ARG A 327 13.80 12.53 -22.06
N GLY A 328 15.06 12.74 -22.45
CA GLY A 328 15.44 13.79 -23.39
C GLY A 328 15.60 15.13 -22.66
N PRO A 329 14.79 16.17 -22.95
CA PRO A 329 14.84 17.43 -22.22
C PRO A 329 14.14 17.38 -20.86
N ASP A 330 13.34 16.34 -20.60
CA ASP A 330 12.51 16.24 -19.40
C ASP A 330 13.07 15.19 -18.44
N THR A 331 12.90 15.45 -17.15
CA THR A 331 13.24 14.52 -16.07
C THR A 331 12.00 13.70 -15.65
N GLU A 332 12.13 12.37 -15.60
CA GLU A 332 11.05 11.44 -15.19
C GLU A 332 11.38 10.73 -13.86
N LEU A 333 10.49 10.85 -12.87
CA LEU A 333 10.52 10.06 -11.64
C LEU A 333 9.73 8.77 -11.84
N LEU A 334 10.36 7.63 -11.55
CA LEU A 334 9.75 6.31 -11.57
C LEU A 334 9.63 5.75 -10.16
N VAL A 335 8.42 5.32 -9.79
CA VAL A 335 8.19 4.54 -8.56
C VAL A 335 7.51 3.23 -8.93
N ALA A 336 8.13 2.09 -8.61
CA ALA A 336 7.53 0.77 -8.82
C ALA A 336 7.02 0.18 -7.51
N ASN A 337 5.72 -0.10 -7.50
CA ASN A 337 4.97 -0.72 -6.41
C ASN A 337 4.65 -2.17 -6.75
N PRO A 338 5.06 -3.14 -5.92
CA PRO A 338 4.71 -4.52 -6.17
C PRO A 338 3.20 -4.75 -6.05
N VAL A 339 2.64 -5.49 -7.02
CA VAL A 339 1.23 -5.88 -7.00
C VAL A 339 1.12 -7.29 -6.43
N GLU A 340 0.18 -7.49 -5.52
CA GLU A 340 -0.16 -8.82 -5.02
C GLU A 340 -0.79 -9.70 -6.11
N LEU A 341 -0.83 -11.02 -5.90
CA LEU A 341 -1.60 -11.93 -6.76
C LEU A 341 -3.11 -11.60 -6.83
N SER A 342 -3.63 -10.86 -5.84
CA SER A 342 -5.02 -10.36 -5.87
C SER A 342 -5.22 -9.15 -6.79
N GLY A 343 -4.18 -8.68 -7.45
CA GLY A 343 -4.19 -7.51 -8.31
C GLY A 343 -4.29 -6.20 -7.54
N LYS A 344 -3.94 -6.16 -6.25
CA LYS A 344 -3.93 -4.93 -5.44
C LYS A 344 -2.48 -4.53 -5.15
N GLY A 345 -2.13 -3.27 -5.38
CA GLY A 345 -0.87 -2.68 -4.93
C GLY A 345 -0.95 -2.16 -3.50
N ARG A 346 0.20 -1.77 -2.96
CA ARG A 346 0.29 -1.02 -1.70
C ARG A 346 -0.54 0.27 -1.78
N PRO A 347 -1.39 0.58 -0.79
CA PRO A 347 -2.19 1.80 -0.78
C PRO A 347 -1.32 3.05 -0.52
N LEU A 348 -1.86 4.22 -0.86
CA LEU A 348 -1.29 5.55 -0.63
C LEU A 348 0.03 5.87 -1.36
N VAL A 349 0.51 5.03 -2.27
CA VAL A 349 1.77 5.29 -3.00
C VAL A 349 1.70 6.62 -3.76
N PHE A 350 0.67 6.85 -4.58
CA PHE A 350 0.53 8.13 -5.30
C PHE A 350 0.36 9.33 -4.37
N TYR A 351 -0.36 9.16 -3.26
CA TYR A 351 -0.52 10.19 -2.24
C TYR A 351 0.83 10.60 -1.66
N ASP A 352 1.67 9.62 -1.29
CA ASP A 352 2.99 9.89 -0.71
C ASP A 352 3.94 10.52 -1.74
N ILE A 353 3.89 10.10 -3.00
CA ILE A 353 4.71 10.70 -4.06
C ILE A 353 4.32 12.17 -4.29
N THR A 354 3.03 12.45 -4.50
CA THR A 354 2.55 13.82 -4.71
C THR A 354 2.81 14.71 -3.49
N LEU A 355 2.73 14.17 -2.28
CA LEU A 355 3.06 14.89 -1.05
C LEU A 355 4.56 15.22 -0.97
N ALA A 356 5.44 14.27 -1.29
CA ALA A 356 6.88 14.49 -1.29
C ALA A 356 7.26 15.58 -2.31
N LEU A 357 6.72 15.52 -3.53
CA LEU A 357 6.98 16.51 -4.56
C LEU A 357 6.42 17.89 -4.19
N LYS A 358 5.24 17.96 -3.56
CA LYS A 358 4.70 19.20 -2.99
C LYS A 358 5.64 19.79 -1.93
N MET A 359 6.20 18.96 -1.03
CA MET A 359 7.15 19.41 0.00
C MET A 359 8.48 19.90 -0.59
N LEU A 360 8.92 19.32 -1.70
CA LEU A 360 10.08 19.77 -2.46
C LEU A 360 9.80 20.98 -3.37
N ASN A 361 8.56 21.47 -3.40
CA ASN A 361 8.15 22.58 -4.26
C ASN A 361 8.29 22.29 -5.76
N LEU A 362 8.24 21.02 -6.15
CA LEU A 362 8.35 20.53 -7.53
C LEU A 362 6.96 20.41 -8.17
N CYS A 363 6.86 20.84 -9.43
CA CYS A 363 5.63 20.75 -10.21
C CYS A 363 5.60 19.42 -10.97
N ILE A 364 4.41 18.83 -11.05
CA ILE A 364 4.16 17.60 -11.80
C ILE A 364 3.52 18.00 -13.11
N PHE A 365 4.23 17.80 -14.22
CA PHE A 365 3.71 18.09 -15.55
C PHE A 365 2.73 17.01 -16.02
N SER A 366 3.05 15.74 -15.75
CA SER A 366 2.21 14.59 -16.10
C SER A 366 2.50 13.43 -15.15
N ALA A 367 1.49 12.60 -14.87
CA ALA A 367 1.66 11.40 -14.06
C ALA A 367 0.85 10.24 -14.65
N GLU A 368 1.51 9.16 -15.04
CA GLU A 368 0.87 7.92 -15.50
C GLU A 368 1.07 6.81 -14.46
N ILE A 369 0.05 5.97 -14.28
CA ILE A 369 0.12 4.76 -13.46
C ILE A 369 -0.17 3.59 -14.40
N GLY A 370 0.78 2.67 -14.51
CA GLY A 370 0.70 1.52 -15.41
C GLY A 370 0.98 0.21 -14.68
N ARG A 371 0.39 -0.89 -15.17
CA ARG A 371 0.75 -2.25 -14.75
C ARG A 371 1.72 -2.92 -15.70
N HIS A 372 2.83 -3.41 -15.16
CA HIS A 372 3.91 -4.03 -15.92
C HIS A 372 4.19 -5.42 -15.37
N LEU A 373 4.18 -6.44 -16.23
CA LEU A 373 4.69 -7.76 -15.90
C LEU A 373 6.19 -7.77 -16.11
N ILE A 374 6.96 -7.89 -15.03
CA ILE A 374 8.43 -7.91 -15.04
C ILE A 374 8.88 -9.19 -14.35
N GLY A 375 9.49 -10.09 -15.13
CA GLY A 375 9.75 -11.46 -14.68
C GLY A 375 8.45 -12.22 -14.43
N ASP A 376 8.30 -12.79 -13.23
CA ASP A 376 7.13 -13.54 -12.77
C ASP A 376 6.10 -12.66 -12.02
N ARG A 377 6.30 -11.33 -12.01
CA ARG A 377 5.58 -10.43 -11.10
C ARG A 377 4.96 -9.22 -11.78
N GLU A 378 3.74 -8.89 -11.37
CA GLU A 378 3.07 -7.65 -11.74
C GLU A 378 3.50 -6.49 -10.83
N TRP A 379 3.80 -5.35 -11.44
CA TRP A 379 4.19 -4.11 -10.79
C TRP A 379 3.29 -2.97 -11.25
N GLU A 380 2.90 -2.11 -10.31
CA GLU A 380 2.25 -0.83 -10.58
C GLU A 380 3.34 0.23 -10.60
N VAL A 381 3.62 0.77 -11.78
CA VAL A 381 4.68 1.75 -12.00
C VAL A 381 4.06 3.13 -12.18
N TYR A 382 4.49 4.05 -11.32
CA TYR A 382 4.15 5.45 -11.33
C TYR A 382 5.22 6.18 -12.10
N ARG A 383 4.85 6.79 -13.22
CA ARG A 383 5.71 7.56 -14.09
C ARG A 383 5.33 9.03 -13.96
N ILE A 384 6.23 9.86 -13.45
CA ILE A 384 5.93 11.25 -13.15
C ILE A 384 6.92 12.15 -13.88
N LEU A 385 6.41 12.89 -14.85
CA LEU A 385 7.18 13.92 -15.53
C LEU A 385 7.20 15.17 -14.65
N LEU A 386 8.40 15.61 -14.29
CA LEU A 386 8.60 16.80 -13.49
C LEU A 386 8.84 17.99 -14.42
N ASP A 387 8.26 19.13 -14.06
CA ASP A 387 8.51 20.37 -14.76
C ASP A 387 9.83 21.00 -14.26
N GLU A 388 10.78 21.25 -15.15
CA GLU A 388 12.08 21.86 -14.83
C GLU A 388 12.01 23.40 -14.69
N VAL A 389 10.81 23.97 -14.60
CA VAL A 389 10.63 25.43 -14.55
C VAL A 389 11.19 26.05 -13.26
N ASN A 390 12.37 26.65 -13.44
CA ASN A 390 12.98 27.79 -12.75
C ASN A 390 13.35 27.65 -11.26
N GLY A 391 14.65 27.39 -11.03
CA GLY A 391 15.42 28.05 -9.96
C GLY A 391 15.75 27.23 -8.71
N VAL A 392 15.23 26.02 -8.57
CA VAL A 392 15.58 25.13 -7.45
C VAL A 392 16.45 23.99 -7.96
N SER A 393 17.75 24.02 -7.67
CA SER A 393 18.68 22.94 -8.00
C SER A 393 18.51 21.75 -7.04
N VAL A 394 17.35 21.08 -7.04
CA VAL A 394 17.21 19.83 -6.31
C VAL A 394 17.91 18.75 -7.11
N THR A 395 18.93 18.12 -6.53
CA THR A 395 19.61 16.99 -7.19
C THR A 395 18.66 15.79 -7.27
N TRP A 396 18.82 14.93 -8.27
CA TRP A 396 18.02 13.71 -8.39
C TRP A 396 18.05 12.84 -7.13
N ASN A 397 19.22 12.73 -6.49
CA ASN A 397 19.35 11.99 -5.23
C ASN A 397 18.45 12.55 -4.14
N ASN A 398 18.35 13.88 -4.01
CA ASN A 398 17.47 14.51 -3.02
C ASN A 398 15.99 14.23 -3.33
N ILE A 399 15.59 14.19 -4.61
CA ILE A 399 14.22 13.84 -5.02
C ILE A 399 13.93 12.38 -4.65
N VAL A 400 14.80 11.46 -5.05
CA VAL A 400 14.68 10.02 -4.76
C VAL A 400 14.60 9.78 -3.26
N GLU A 401 15.50 10.38 -2.47
CA GLU A 401 15.53 10.23 -1.02
C GLU A 401 14.27 10.80 -0.38
N ALA A 402 13.81 12.00 -0.75
CA ALA A 402 12.60 12.58 -0.19
C ALA A 402 11.35 11.76 -0.51
N VAL A 403 11.22 11.28 -1.75
CA VAL A 403 10.11 10.42 -2.17
C VAL A 403 10.17 9.08 -1.44
N LYS A 404 11.35 8.45 -1.37
CA LYS A 404 11.56 7.19 -0.64
C LYS A 404 11.24 7.35 0.85
N ASN A 405 11.74 8.40 1.48
CA ASN A 405 11.47 8.72 2.88
C ASN A 405 9.97 8.85 3.13
N LYS A 406 9.26 9.56 2.25
CA LYS A 406 7.81 9.71 2.38
C LYS A 406 7.05 8.39 2.23
N LEU A 407 7.40 7.60 1.22
CA LEU A 407 6.82 6.29 0.95
C LEU A 407 7.05 5.31 2.11
N MET A 408 8.23 5.36 2.71
CA MET A 408 8.66 4.48 3.81
C MET A 408 8.27 5.00 5.20
N GLY A 409 7.70 6.21 5.30
CA GLY A 409 7.39 6.84 6.59
C GLY A 409 8.64 7.16 7.41
N TRP A 410 9.76 7.42 6.74
CA TRP A 410 10.99 7.87 7.34
C TRP A 410 10.98 9.40 7.35
N GLU A 411 10.88 9.99 8.54
CA GLU A 411 11.21 11.40 8.76
C GLU A 411 12.71 11.62 8.67
#